data_AF-A0A2V8IIH8-F1
#
_entry.id   AF-A0A2V8IIH8-F1
#
_cell.length_a   1.000
_cell.length_b   1.000
_cell.length_c   1.000
_cell.angle_alpha   90.00
_cell.angle_beta   90.00
_cell.angle_gamma   90.00
#
_symmetry.space_group_name_H-M   'P 1'
#
loop_
_entity.id
_entity.type
_entity.pdbx_description
1 polymer ?
#
loop_
_entity_poly.entity_id
_entity_poly.type
_entity_poly.pdbx_seq_one_letter_code
_entity_poly.pdbx_strand_id
1 'polypeptide(L)' 'MKKMYWLLLFVTLPAYSADFAKSIQPFFARNCYSCHNARLKTGGLNLEAYINAASIAQEPETFEKI' A
#
# COMPACT_ATOMS: atom_id res chain seq x y z
N MET A 1 -27.28 -37.19 -15.96
CA MET A 1 -26.16 -37.73 -15.16
C MET A 1 -24.85 -37.18 -15.72
N LYS A 2 -24.24 -36.21 -15.03
CA LYS A 2 -22.81 -35.84 -14.97
C LYS A 2 -22.74 -34.40 -14.49
N LYS A 3 -22.69 -34.28 -13.17
CA LYS A 3 -22.40 -33.08 -12.40
C LYS A 3 -21.04 -32.55 -12.89
N MET A 4 -21.04 -31.56 -13.78
CA MET A 4 -19.84 -30.80 -14.11
C MET A 4 -19.92 -29.48 -13.35
N TYR A 5 -19.82 -29.58 -12.02
CA TYR A 5 -19.55 -28.43 -11.18
C TYR A 5 -18.04 -28.22 -11.26
N TRP A 6 -17.58 -27.57 -12.33
CA TRP A 6 -16.18 -27.17 -12.43
C TRP A 6 -15.99 -25.92 -11.58
N LEU A 7 -15.68 -26.23 -10.34
CA LEU A 7 -15.33 -25.33 -9.26
C LEU A 7 -13.96 -24.75 -9.59
N LEU A 8 -13.88 -23.62 -10.28
CA LEU A 8 -12.67 -22.79 -10.35
C LEU A 8 -13.04 -21.30 -10.46
N LEU A 9 -13.37 -20.74 -9.30
CA LEU A 9 -13.08 -19.35 -8.97
C LEU A 9 -11.59 -19.09 -9.18
N PHE A 10 -11.19 -18.55 -10.32
CA PHE A 10 -9.92 -17.83 -10.46
C PHE A 10 -10.22 -16.35 -10.68
N VAL A 11 -10.78 -15.73 -9.65
CA VAL A 11 -10.66 -14.28 -9.50
C VAL A 11 -9.30 -14.02 -8.86
N THR A 12 -8.25 -13.86 -9.67
CA THR A 12 -6.99 -13.28 -9.20
C THR A 12 -7.11 -11.75 -9.31
N LEU A 13 -7.52 -11.10 -8.23
CA LEU A 13 -7.45 -9.65 -8.02
C LEU A 13 -6.25 -9.32 -7.12
N PRO A 14 -5.65 -8.12 -7.22
CA PRO A 14 -5.09 -7.46 -8.39
C PRO A 14 -3.56 -7.30 -8.23
N ALA A 15 -2.85 -7.09 -9.34
CA ALA A 15 -1.41 -6.82 -9.35
C ALA A 15 -1.03 -5.40 -8.86
N TYR A 16 -1.55 -4.97 -7.70
CA TYR A 16 -1.41 -3.57 -7.24
C TYR A 16 -0.16 -3.31 -6.39
N SER A 17 0.55 -4.37 -5.97
CA SER A 17 1.80 -4.24 -5.22
C SER A 17 3.01 -3.89 -6.09
N ALA A 18 3.01 -4.30 -7.36
CA ALA A 18 4.14 -4.14 -8.27
C ALA A 18 4.47 -2.66 -8.60
N ASP A 19 3.51 -1.76 -8.38
CA ASP A 19 3.63 -0.33 -8.69
C ASP A 19 4.17 0.50 -7.51
N PHE A 20 3.90 0.10 -6.27
CA PHE A 20 4.20 0.95 -5.12
C PHE A 20 5.70 1.18 -4.91
N ALA A 21 6.49 0.11 -4.91
CA ALA A 21 7.94 0.21 -4.72
C ALA A 21 8.64 0.92 -5.90
N LYS A 22 8.08 0.84 -7.11
CA LYS A 22 8.68 1.40 -8.33
C LYS A 22 8.29 2.86 -8.59
N SER A 23 7.08 3.24 -8.19
CA SER A 23 6.50 4.54 -8.54
C SER A 23 6.30 5.41 -7.30
N ILE A 24 5.76 4.85 -6.21
CA ILE A 24 5.35 5.61 -5.02
C ILE A 24 6.50 5.81 -4.04
N GLN A 25 7.29 4.77 -3.73
CA GLN A 25 8.44 4.91 -2.83
C GLN A 25 9.46 5.94 -3.33
N PRO A 26 9.85 5.98 -4.62
CA PRO A 26 10.74 7.04 -5.12
C PRO A 26 10.12 8.43 -5.11
N PHE A 27 8.78 8.52 -5.19
CA PHE A 27 8.07 9.78 -5.03
C PHE A 27 8.13 10.27 -3.57
N PHE A 28 7.85 9.40 -2.59
CA PHE A 28 7.96 9.75 -1.18
C PHE A 28 9.40 10.09 -0.76
N ALA A 29 10.38 9.35 -1.27
CA ALA A 29 11.79 9.63 -1.00
C ALA A 29 12.20 11.03 -1.44
N ARG A 30 11.68 11.52 -2.58
CA ARG A 30 12.00 12.84 -3.10
C ARG A 30 11.22 13.97 -2.43
N ASN A 31 9.99 13.73 -1.99
CA ASN A 31 9.08 14.82 -1.61
C ASN A 31 8.65 14.80 -0.14
N CYS A 32 8.73 13.66 0.56
CA CYS A 32 8.02 13.46 1.82
C CYS A 32 8.94 12.99 2.96
N TYR A 33 9.87 12.08 2.68
CA TYR A 33 10.72 11.47 3.71
C TYR A 33 11.69 12.46 4.37
N SER A 34 11.90 13.66 3.83
CA SER A 34 12.66 14.71 4.52
C SER A 34 12.04 15.10 5.87
N CYS A 35 10.71 14.97 6.01
CA CYS A 35 9.97 15.31 7.23
C CYS A 35 9.25 14.10 7.85
N HIS A 36 8.67 13.23 7.03
CA HIS A 36 7.81 12.12 7.47
C HIS A 36 8.53 10.77 7.41
N ASN A 37 9.56 10.63 8.23
CA ASN A 37 10.38 9.42 8.34
C ASN A 37 10.38 8.84 9.76
N ALA A 38 11.01 7.68 9.95
CA ALA A 38 11.05 7.00 11.25
C ALA A 38 11.72 7.80 12.37
N ARG A 39 12.60 8.76 12.03
CA ARG A 39 13.36 9.57 12.98
C ARG A 39 12.61 10.85 13.39
N LEU A 40 12.16 11.66 12.43
CA LEU A 40 11.54 12.96 12.69
C LEU A 40 10.06 12.84 13.02
N LYS A 41 9.33 12.00 12.28
CA LYS A 41 7.88 11.81 12.42
C LYS A 41 7.10 13.13 12.53
N THR A 42 7.43 14.13 11.71
CA THR A 42 6.72 15.44 11.75
C THR A 42 5.22 15.21 11.59
N GLY A 43 4.40 15.85 12.42
CA GLY A 43 2.96 15.62 12.44
C GLY A 43 2.54 14.22 12.91
N GLY A 44 3.43 13.47 13.57
CA GLY A 44 3.15 12.11 14.05
C GLY A 44 3.22 11.03 12.97
N LEU A 45 3.64 11.38 11.75
CA LEU A 45 3.57 10.49 10.59
C LEU A 45 4.94 9.94 10.17
N ASN A 46 5.02 8.62 10.02
CA ASN A 46 6.16 7.93 9.41
C ASN A 46 5.74 7.23 8.12
N LEU A 47 6.06 7.82 6.97
CA LEU A 47 5.67 7.23 5.68
C LEU A 47 6.52 6.00 5.28
N GLU A 48 7.68 5.79 5.90
CA GLU A 48 8.53 4.63 5.62
C GLU A 48 7.92 3.31 6.11
N ALA A 49 6.94 3.38 7.02
CA ALA A 49 6.20 2.21 7.49
C ALA A 49 5.25 1.64 6.43
N TYR A 50 4.91 2.42 5.39
CA TYR A 50 3.99 2.01 4.34
C TYR A 50 4.76 1.57 3.10
N ILE A 51 4.78 0.25 2.86
CA ILE A 51 5.58 -0.37 1.79
C ILE A 51 4.72 -0.86 0.62
N ASN A 52 3.40 -0.83 0.76
CA ASN A 52 2.43 -1.18 -0.29
C ASN A 52 1.03 -0.62 0.05
N ALA A 53 0.11 -0.70 -0.91
CA ALA A 53 -1.27 -0.25 -0.71
C ALA A 53 -1.98 -0.97 0.46
N ALA A 54 -1.66 -2.24 0.73
CA ALA A 54 -2.26 -2.98 1.84
C ALA A 54 -1.81 -2.47 3.22
N SER A 55 -0.56 -2.00 3.36
CA SER A 55 -0.09 -1.36 4.59
C SER A 55 -0.79 -0.03 4.87
N ILE A 56 -1.19 0.69 3.82
CA ILE A 56 -1.96 1.94 3.94
C ILE A 56 -3.43 1.63 4.30
N ALA A 57 -4.02 0.63 3.64
CA ALA A 57 -5.41 0.25 3.83
C ALA A 57 -5.73 -0.27 5.25
N GLN A 58 -4.72 -0.70 6.01
CA GLN A 58 -4.87 -1.08 7.41
C GLN A 58 -5.06 0.12 8.34
N GLU A 59 -4.67 1.31 7.91
CA GLU A 59 -4.68 2.54 8.71
C GLU A 59 -5.26 3.75 7.93
N PRO A 60 -6.51 3.66 7.43
CA PRO A 60 -7.08 4.70 6.56
C PRO A 60 -7.20 6.06 7.24
N GLU A 61 -7.53 6.09 8.54
CA GLU A 61 -7.63 7.34 9.30
C GLU A 61 -6.32 8.12 9.39
N THR A 62 -5.18 7.44 9.30
CA THR A 62 -3.86 8.09 9.30
C THR A 62 -3.63 8.83 7.99
N PHE A 63 -4.12 8.28 6.87
CA PHE A 63 -4.00 8.89 5.54
C PHE A 63 -5.02 10.00 5.26
N GLU A 64 -6.20 9.96 5.88
CA GLU A 64 -7.19 11.05 5.79
C GLU A 64 -6.72 12.36 6.44
N LYS A 65 -5.66 12.31 7.26
CA LYS A 65 -5.11 13.46 8.00
C LYS A 65 -3.95 14.15 7.27
N ILE A 66 -3.52 13.65 6.11
CA ILE A 66 -2.34 14.11 5.36
C ILE A 66 -2.76 15.02 4.20
#